data_AF-A0A9W9E0W1-F1
#
_entry.id   AF-A0A9W9E0W1-F1
#
_cell.length_a   1.000
_cell.length_b   1.000
_cell.length_c   1.000
_cell.angle_alpha   90.00
_cell.angle_beta   90.00
_cell.angle_gamma   90.00
#
_symmetry.space_group_name_H-M   'P 1'
#
loop_
_entity.id
_entity.type
_entity.pdbx_description
1 polymer ?
#
loop_
_entity_poly.entity_id
_entity_poly.type
_entity_poly.pdbx_seq_one_letter_code
_entity_poly.pdbx_strand_id
1 'polypeptide(L)'
;MLCSVCLSFCIDCYLEKGDNKLIFAKMVKQSNAFTSVPGLGLVPNLERQALLEFEKAKGPPSNVISEIEEIEEGSKFTFPYKDGTRTVQLHRILFRSRGVVGRGTIVVRVVCVCTHCVPNHCDWSGKKLVLKLSFPSVTRVSEKVFMDCCKGQAKGDHVWVFNHFPDIYWSFDIPFDERSPQTNFKESFRDEYEMRVLQGSIQEELEPLSSLKTASECAQVFYDIVQCHHWVHTYPQILHRDISEGNIMVRVKDGKKYGVLNDWDLAIWVDQRDTSTSQFRTGTRPYMAHEQHSPDWEGPHRYRHDMESLFYVILLLATLFSNPREKDDNLAKTRTKPSSF
;
A
#
# COMPACT_ATOMS: atom_id res chain seq x y z
N MET A 1 16.00 11.94 9.70
CA MET A 1 14.89 12.90 9.41
C MET A 1 15.02 13.44 7.97
N LEU A 2 15.39 12.57 7.03
CA LEU A 2 15.99 12.96 5.76
C LEU A 2 15.24 12.36 4.55
N CYS A 3 14.07 11.75 4.78
CA CYS A 3 13.27 11.07 3.77
C CYS A 3 12.05 11.87 3.28
N SER A 4 11.71 13.01 3.90
CA SER A 4 10.57 13.86 3.47
C SER A 4 10.97 14.99 2.53
N VAL A 5 12.20 15.48 2.63
CA VAL A 5 12.70 16.42 1.63
C VAL A 5 12.79 15.69 0.30
N CYS A 6 13.01 14.36 0.34
CA CYS A 6 13.47 13.62 -0.80
C CYS A 6 12.57 13.52 -2.04
N LEU A 7 11.31 13.36 -1.70
CA LEU A 7 10.22 13.29 -2.64
C LEU A 7 9.85 14.67 -3.18
N SER A 8 10.23 15.75 -2.48
CA SER A 8 9.89 17.14 -2.79
C SER A 8 10.64 17.68 -3.99
N PHE A 9 11.93 17.37 -4.11
CA PHE A 9 12.64 17.70 -5.33
C PHE A 9 11.98 16.81 -6.42
N CYS A 10 11.56 15.51 -6.25
CA CYS A 10 11.39 14.43 -7.30
C CYS A 10 10.44 14.74 -8.46
N ILE A 11 9.76 15.83 -8.26
CA ILE A 11 8.69 16.43 -9.00
C ILE A 11 9.22 17.59 -9.88
N ASP A 12 10.32 18.23 -9.51
CA ASP A 12 10.95 19.39 -10.16
C ASP A 12 11.62 19.06 -11.50
N CYS A 13 12.12 17.84 -11.74
CA CYS A 13 12.80 17.52 -13.00
C CYS A 13 11.91 16.90 -14.08
N TYR A 14 10.66 16.51 -13.77
CA TYR A 14 9.82 15.79 -14.72
C TYR A 14 8.73 16.64 -15.39
N LEU A 15 8.65 17.95 -15.12
CA LEU A 15 7.51 18.81 -15.52
C LEU A 15 7.92 20.07 -16.29
N GLU A 16 8.52 19.91 -17.47
CA GLU A 16 8.68 20.99 -18.45
C GLU A 16 7.40 21.34 -19.24
N LYS A 17 6.20 20.85 -18.85
CA LYS A 17 4.96 21.15 -19.59
C LYS A 17 3.79 21.60 -18.69
N GLY A 18 3.55 22.92 -18.72
CA GLY A 18 2.22 23.54 -18.83
C GLY A 18 1.31 23.56 -17.60
N ASP A 19 0.66 22.44 -17.29
CA ASP A 19 -0.64 22.46 -16.57
C ASP A 19 -0.60 21.90 -15.13
N ASN A 20 0.58 21.53 -14.61
CA ASN A 20 0.70 20.87 -13.30
C ASN A 20 0.95 21.80 -12.09
N LYS A 21 0.95 23.13 -12.26
CA LYS A 21 1.19 24.12 -11.18
C LYS A 21 0.06 24.22 -10.14
N LEU A 22 -1.15 23.81 -10.51
CA LEU A 22 -2.38 24.06 -9.78
C LEU A 22 -2.61 23.05 -8.63
N ILE A 23 -2.11 21.83 -8.83
CA ILE A 23 -2.30 20.68 -7.93
C ILE A 23 -1.32 20.78 -6.75
N PHE A 24 -0.09 21.22 -7.00
CA PHE A 24 0.95 21.39 -6.00
C PHE A 24 0.58 22.43 -4.92
N ALA A 25 -0.05 23.55 -5.32
CA ALA A 25 -0.50 24.61 -4.40
C ALA A 25 -1.60 24.15 -3.43
N LYS A 26 -2.38 23.12 -3.80
CA LYS A 26 -3.42 22.54 -2.95
C LYS A 26 -2.89 21.67 -1.84
N MET A 27 -1.87 20.89 -2.15
CA MET A 27 -1.27 19.95 -1.21
C MET A 27 -0.58 20.69 -0.04
N VAL A 28 0.05 21.84 -0.32
CA VAL A 28 0.67 22.72 0.69
C VAL A 28 -0.37 23.30 1.67
N LYS A 29 -1.54 23.69 1.19
CA LYS A 29 -2.60 24.27 2.03
C LYS A 29 -3.24 23.24 2.97
N GLN A 30 -3.31 21.98 2.54
CA GLN A 30 -3.85 20.85 3.31
C GLN A 30 -2.89 20.41 4.44
N SER A 31 -1.58 20.55 4.25
CA SER A 31 -0.57 20.24 5.27
C SER A 31 -0.58 21.22 6.46
N ASN A 32 -1.03 22.46 6.28
CA ASN A 32 -1.06 23.48 7.33
C ASN A 32 -2.36 23.47 8.16
N ALA A 33 -3.31 22.59 7.84
CA ALA A 33 -4.62 22.49 8.52
C ALA A 33 -4.65 21.44 9.64
N PHE A 34 -3.59 20.64 9.82
CA PHE A 34 -3.50 19.67 10.91
C PHE A 34 -2.93 20.33 12.16
N THR A 35 -3.81 20.58 13.14
CA THR A 35 -3.44 21.02 14.48
C THR A 35 -2.49 20.03 15.14
N SER A 36 -1.49 20.59 15.80
CA SER A 36 -0.34 19.94 16.42
C SER A 36 -0.70 18.80 17.37
N VAL A 37 -0.29 17.58 17.02
CA VAL A 37 -0.09 16.49 17.99
C VAL A 37 1.36 16.63 18.52
N PRO A 38 1.58 16.82 19.84
CA PRO A 38 2.91 16.97 20.39
C PRO A 38 3.72 15.67 20.21
N GLY A 39 4.87 15.74 19.53
CA GLY A 39 5.81 14.62 19.37
C GLY A 39 6.40 14.41 17.98
N LEU A 40 5.91 15.10 16.95
CA LEU A 40 6.60 15.22 15.66
C LEU A 40 7.48 16.47 15.68
N GLY A 41 8.78 16.28 15.85
CA GLY A 41 9.76 17.35 16.00
C GLY A 41 9.73 18.35 14.84
N LEU A 42 9.76 19.64 15.20
CA LEU A 42 10.06 20.75 14.30
C LEU A 42 11.45 20.52 13.67
N VAL A 43 11.56 20.73 12.36
CA VAL A 43 12.86 20.78 11.67
C VAL A 43 13.55 22.10 12.06
N PRO A 44 14.69 22.08 12.76
CA PRO A 44 15.38 23.33 13.10
C PRO A 44 15.97 23.99 11.84
N ASN A 45 15.92 25.33 11.78
CA ASN A 45 16.54 26.22 10.77
C ASN A 45 15.79 26.56 9.46
N LEU A 46 14.49 26.25 9.30
CA LEU A 46 13.75 26.64 8.09
C LEU A 46 13.45 28.16 8.00
N GLU A 47 13.57 28.90 9.09
CA GLU A 47 13.04 30.28 9.17
C GLU A 47 13.97 31.35 8.58
N ARG A 48 15.25 31.08 8.30
CA ARG A 48 16.22 32.19 8.23
C ARG A 48 16.64 32.69 6.85
N GLN A 49 16.21 32.09 5.73
CA GLN A 49 16.65 32.56 4.41
C GLN A 49 15.60 32.62 3.28
N ALA A 50 14.41 32.04 3.42
CA ALA A 50 13.48 31.89 2.29
C ALA A 50 12.26 32.85 2.29
N LEU A 51 12.04 33.65 3.33
CA LEU A 51 10.80 34.44 3.50
C LEU A 51 10.76 35.78 2.74
N LEU A 52 11.90 36.39 2.44
CA LEU A 52 11.95 37.76 1.90
C LEU A 52 11.55 37.90 0.43
N GLU A 53 11.63 36.82 -0.36
CA GLU A 53 11.21 36.84 -1.77
C GLU A 53 9.77 36.37 -1.98
N PHE A 54 9.22 35.58 -1.05
CA PHE A 54 7.84 35.06 -1.12
C PHE A 54 6.78 36.15 -0.95
N GLU A 55 7.04 37.20 -0.16
CA GLU A 55 6.07 38.28 0.09
C GLU A 55 5.83 39.19 -1.13
N LYS A 56 6.73 39.18 -2.12
CA LYS A 56 6.68 40.12 -3.26
C LYS A 56 5.94 39.59 -4.49
N ALA A 57 5.63 38.29 -4.54
CA ALA A 57 4.99 37.68 -5.71
C ALA A 57 3.45 37.71 -5.58
N LYS A 58 2.79 38.65 -6.28
CA LYS A 58 1.32 38.65 -6.41
C LYS A 58 0.88 37.59 -7.43
N GLY A 59 0.45 36.43 -6.94
CA GLY A 59 -0.16 35.37 -7.76
C GLY A 59 -1.61 35.65 -8.16
N PRO A 60 -2.15 34.93 -9.17
CA PRO A 60 -3.47 35.17 -9.73
C PRO A 60 -4.61 34.84 -8.74
N PRO A 61 -5.82 35.39 -8.95
CA PRO A 61 -6.94 35.25 -8.02
C PRO A 61 -7.33 33.78 -7.79
N SER A 62 -7.55 33.46 -6.52
CA SER A 62 -7.63 32.15 -5.85
C SER A 62 -8.78 31.20 -6.25
N ASN A 63 -9.41 31.39 -7.41
CA ASN A 63 -10.75 30.86 -7.63
C ASN A 63 -10.81 29.71 -8.65
N VAL A 64 -9.69 29.27 -9.22
CA VAL A 64 -9.68 28.26 -10.28
C VAL A 64 -8.71 27.13 -9.96
N ILE A 65 -8.85 26.54 -8.79
CA ILE A 65 -8.20 25.27 -8.50
C ILE A 65 -9.32 24.27 -8.24
N SER A 66 -9.75 23.51 -9.25
CA SER A 66 -10.57 22.29 -9.08
C SER A 66 -9.68 21.17 -8.52
N GLU A 67 -10.20 20.36 -7.60
CA GLU A 67 -9.44 19.27 -7.01
C GLU A 67 -9.17 18.25 -8.12
N ILE A 68 -7.92 17.83 -8.35
CA ILE A 68 -7.71 16.61 -9.13
C ILE A 68 -7.96 15.45 -8.17
N GLU A 69 -9.24 15.26 -7.89
CA GLU A 69 -9.81 14.13 -7.15
C GLU A 69 -9.81 12.85 -7.99
N GLU A 70 -9.62 12.97 -9.31
CA GLU A 70 -9.91 11.92 -10.27
C GLU A 70 -8.65 11.55 -11.07
N ILE A 71 -8.44 10.25 -11.26
CA ILE A 71 -7.76 9.78 -12.47
C ILE A 71 -8.67 10.19 -13.62
N GLU A 72 -8.10 10.63 -14.74
CA GLU A 72 -8.90 10.87 -15.94
C GLU A 72 -9.50 9.54 -16.39
N GLU A 73 -10.72 9.25 -15.90
CA GLU A 73 -11.45 8.02 -16.14
C GLU A 73 -11.59 7.87 -17.65
N GLY A 74 -11.19 6.71 -18.14
CA GLY A 74 -11.10 6.43 -19.55
C GLY A 74 -9.70 6.54 -20.15
N SER A 75 -8.71 7.03 -19.40
CA SER A 75 -7.29 6.99 -19.76
C SER A 75 -6.86 5.56 -20.10
N LYS A 76 -6.00 5.43 -21.12
CA LYS A 76 -5.50 4.13 -21.57
C LYS A 76 -4.03 3.97 -21.18
N PHE A 77 -3.70 2.80 -20.67
CA PHE A 77 -2.33 2.41 -20.34
C PHE A 77 -1.97 1.14 -21.12
N THR A 78 -0.94 1.24 -21.96
CA THR A 78 -0.48 0.16 -22.83
C THR A 78 0.88 -0.34 -22.36
N PHE A 79 1.04 -1.66 -22.28
CA PHE A 79 2.25 -2.29 -21.77
C PHE A 79 2.57 -3.60 -22.50
N PRO A 80 3.82 -4.09 -22.46
CA PRO A 80 4.19 -5.39 -23.02
C PRO A 80 3.52 -6.53 -22.24
N TYR A 81 2.94 -7.50 -22.94
CA TYR A 81 2.34 -8.67 -22.31
C TYR A 81 2.35 -9.86 -23.27
N LYS A 82 2.98 -10.97 -22.84
CA LYS A 82 3.28 -12.14 -23.70
C LYS A 82 3.99 -11.70 -24.98
N ASP A 83 3.54 -12.15 -26.14
CA ASP A 83 4.16 -11.90 -27.45
C ASP A 83 3.73 -10.58 -28.10
N GLY A 84 3.17 -9.63 -27.34
CA GLY A 84 2.68 -8.37 -27.88
C GLY A 84 2.45 -7.30 -26.83
N THR A 85 1.47 -6.43 -27.06
CA THR A 85 1.06 -5.38 -26.12
C THR A 85 -0.37 -5.59 -25.66
N ARG A 86 -0.65 -5.05 -24.47
CA ARG A 86 -1.98 -5.03 -23.89
C ARG A 86 -2.30 -3.63 -23.43
N THR A 87 -3.56 -3.23 -23.63
CA THR A 87 -4.07 -1.93 -23.20
C THR A 87 -5.19 -2.13 -22.20
N VAL A 88 -5.06 -1.45 -21.06
CA VAL A 88 -6.14 -1.31 -20.08
C VAL A 88 -6.63 0.12 -20.06
N GLN A 89 -7.91 0.29 -19.80
CA GLN A 89 -8.54 1.56 -19.53
C GLN A 89 -8.69 1.71 -18.02
N LEU A 90 -8.30 2.88 -17.50
CA LEU A 90 -8.42 3.22 -16.10
C LEU A 90 -9.84 3.69 -15.82
N HIS A 91 -10.40 3.20 -14.73
CA HIS A 91 -11.72 3.59 -14.21
C HIS A 91 -11.51 4.31 -12.87
N ARG A 92 -12.40 4.07 -11.90
CA ARG A 92 -12.35 4.66 -10.56
C ARG A 92 -11.16 4.18 -9.71
N ILE A 93 -10.71 5.07 -8.83
CA ILE A 93 -9.81 4.75 -7.72
C ILE A 93 -10.59 3.94 -6.68
N LEU A 94 -10.09 2.75 -6.32
CA LEU A 94 -10.65 1.92 -5.25
C LEU A 94 -10.01 2.23 -3.90
N PHE A 95 -8.71 2.54 -3.91
CA PHE A 95 -7.96 2.85 -2.71
C PHE A 95 -6.86 3.89 -3.00
N ARG A 96 -6.66 4.78 -2.04
CA ARG A 96 -5.54 5.72 -2.03
C ARG A 96 -5.10 5.91 -0.58
N SER A 97 -3.84 5.63 -0.30
CA SER A 97 -3.27 5.95 1.01
C SER A 97 -3.30 7.47 1.21
N ARG A 98 -3.96 7.93 2.28
CA ARG A 98 -4.06 9.35 2.65
C ARG A 98 -2.97 9.79 3.64
N GLY A 99 -2.00 8.93 3.92
CA GLY A 99 -0.90 9.18 4.87
C GLY A 99 0.45 9.39 4.19
N VAL A 100 1.27 10.29 4.74
CA VAL A 100 2.56 10.75 4.18
C VAL A 100 3.71 9.74 4.34
N VAL A 101 3.53 8.61 5.05
CA VAL A 101 4.63 7.65 5.25
C VAL A 101 4.77 6.72 4.03
N GLY A 102 5.50 7.22 3.04
CA GLY A 102 6.56 6.48 2.35
C GLY A 102 6.22 5.74 1.05
N ARG A 103 5.01 5.20 0.87
CA ARG A 103 4.68 4.37 -0.31
C ARG A 103 3.62 4.92 -1.24
N GLY A 104 2.76 5.82 -0.76
CA GLY A 104 1.74 6.48 -1.60
C GLY A 104 0.88 5.52 -2.43
N THR A 105 0.52 4.34 -1.90
CA THR A 105 -0.16 3.30 -2.68
C THR A 105 -1.50 3.79 -3.23
N ILE A 106 -1.72 3.54 -4.53
CA ILE A 106 -2.97 3.81 -5.25
C ILE A 106 -3.43 2.52 -5.90
N VAL A 107 -4.70 2.18 -5.75
CA VAL A 107 -5.32 1.03 -6.42
C VAL A 107 -6.46 1.55 -7.29
N VAL A 108 -6.38 1.26 -8.58
CA VAL A 108 -7.29 1.76 -9.61
C VAL A 108 -7.96 0.59 -10.27
N ARG A 109 -9.29 0.61 -10.40
CA ARG A 109 -9.96 -0.41 -11.22
C ARG A 109 -9.57 -0.20 -12.68
N VAL A 110 -9.29 -1.30 -13.39
CA VAL A 110 -8.96 -1.24 -14.81
C VAL A 110 -9.75 -2.27 -15.61
N VAL A 111 -10.01 -1.97 -16.87
CA VAL A 111 -10.69 -2.86 -17.82
C VAL A 111 -9.80 -3.06 -19.04
N CYS A 112 -9.68 -4.29 -19.50
CA CYS A 112 -8.93 -4.59 -20.71
C CYS A 112 -9.68 -4.08 -21.95
N VAL A 113 -9.03 -3.26 -22.79
CA VAL A 113 -9.64 -2.61 -23.99
C VAL A 113 -8.89 -2.89 -25.28
N CYS A 114 -8.17 -4.00 -25.35
CA CYS A 114 -7.44 -4.43 -26.54
C CYS A 114 -8.37 -4.59 -27.75
N THR A 115 -8.05 -3.90 -28.85
CA THR A 115 -8.75 -3.98 -30.14
C THR A 115 -8.45 -5.28 -30.90
N HIS A 116 -7.30 -5.92 -30.62
CA HIS A 116 -6.91 -7.21 -31.21
C HIS A 116 -7.53 -8.42 -30.51
N CYS A 117 -8.34 -8.19 -29.48
CA CYS A 117 -9.01 -9.25 -28.75
C CYS A 117 -10.26 -9.67 -29.51
N VAL A 118 -10.14 -10.74 -30.31
CA VAL A 118 -11.32 -11.43 -30.85
C VAL A 118 -12.18 -11.86 -29.66
N PRO A 119 -13.50 -11.59 -29.66
CA PRO A 119 -14.40 -12.09 -28.62
C PRO A 119 -14.17 -13.60 -28.43
N ASN A 120 -13.95 -14.03 -27.18
CA ASN A 120 -13.58 -15.39 -26.74
C ASN A 120 -12.09 -15.79 -26.77
N HIS A 121 -11.14 -14.90 -27.12
CA HIS A 121 -9.69 -15.20 -27.09
C HIS A 121 -8.86 -14.33 -26.12
N CYS A 122 -9.48 -13.39 -25.40
CA CYS A 122 -8.80 -12.64 -24.34
C CYS A 122 -8.76 -13.46 -23.04
N ASP A 123 -7.56 -13.81 -22.57
CA ASP A 123 -7.34 -14.50 -21.28
C ASP A 123 -7.73 -13.65 -20.06
N TRP A 124 -8.02 -12.35 -20.25
CA TRP A 124 -8.58 -11.46 -19.23
C TRP A 124 -10.08 -11.19 -19.40
N SER A 125 -10.74 -11.83 -20.38
CA SER A 125 -12.18 -11.67 -20.56
C SER A 125 -12.93 -12.10 -19.30
N GLY A 126 -13.85 -11.25 -18.83
CA GLY A 126 -14.62 -11.47 -17.61
C GLY A 126 -13.86 -11.30 -16.29
N LYS A 127 -12.55 -11.03 -16.32
CA LYS A 127 -11.78 -10.75 -15.09
C LYS A 127 -12.06 -9.34 -14.59
N LYS A 128 -12.20 -9.19 -13.28
CA LYS A 128 -12.11 -7.89 -12.61
C LYS A 128 -10.64 -7.64 -12.26
N LEU A 129 -10.13 -6.47 -12.63
CA LEU A 129 -8.71 -6.16 -12.54
C LEU A 129 -8.48 -4.82 -11.87
N VAL A 130 -7.32 -4.71 -11.22
CA VAL A 130 -6.83 -3.47 -10.66
C VAL A 130 -5.40 -3.19 -11.13
N LEU A 131 -5.07 -1.91 -11.26
CA LEU A 131 -3.70 -1.41 -11.31
C LEU A 131 -3.33 -0.91 -9.91
N LYS A 132 -2.40 -1.59 -9.26
CA LYS A 132 -1.76 -1.12 -8.03
C LYS A 132 -0.52 -0.33 -8.42
N LEU A 133 -0.35 0.87 -7.87
CA LEU A 133 0.84 1.71 -7.98
C LEU A 133 1.36 1.98 -6.58
N SER A 134 2.67 1.86 -6.37
CA SER A 134 3.32 2.14 -5.10
C SER A 134 4.73 2.68 -5.32
N PHE A 135 5.30 3.26 -4.26
CA PHE A 135 6.66 3.78 -4.26
C PHE A 135 7.50 3.06 -3.19
N PRO A 136 7.87 1.78 -3.39
CA PRO A 136 8.72 1.07 -2.45
C PRO A 136 10.16 1.58 -2.50
N SER A 137 10.94 1.21 -1.48
CA SER A 137 12.40 1.36 -1.50
C SER A 137 13.01 0.56 -2.66
N VAL A 138 14.04 1.11 -3.30
CA VAL A 138 14.79 0.41 -4.35
C VAL A 138 15.45 -0.88 -3.84
N THR A 139 15.71 -0.97 -2.53
CA THR A 139 16.32 -2.15 -1.90
C THR A 139 15.30 -3.25 -1.60
N ARG A 140 14.01 -2.97 -1.76
CA ARG A 140 12.96 -3.95 -1.50
C ARG A 140 12.73 -4.86 -2.67
N VAL A 141 12.48 -6.11 -2.33
CA VAL A 141 12.05 -7.13 -3.27
C VAL A 141 10.56 -6.92 -3.57
N SER A 142 10.20 -6.95 -4.85
CA SER A 142 8.81 -6.81 -5.30
C SER A 142 7.92 -7.93 -4.75
N GLU A 143 6.67 -7.62 -4.39
CA GLU A 143 5.68 -8.64 -4.00
C GLU A 143 5.52 -9.76 -5.03
N LYS A 144 5.71 -9.46 -6.32
CA LYS A 144 5.65 -10.46 -7.39
C LYS A 144 6.67 -11.57 -7.18
N VAL A 145 7.88 -11.25 -6.73
CA VAL A 145 8.95 -12.24 -6.52
C VAL A 145 8.56 -13.22 -5.40
N PHE A 146 7.98 -12.72 -4.31
CA PHE A 146 7.47 -13.56 -3.23
C PHE A 146 6.31 -14.45 -3.72
N MET A 147 5.37 -13.89 -4.49
CA MET A 147 4.24 -14.65 -5.03
C MET A 147 4.67 -15.72 -6.03
N ASP A 148 5.62 -15.42 -6.91
CA ASP A 148 6.18 -16.39 -7.86
C ASP A 148 6.93 -17.52 -7.12
N CYS A 149 7.66 -17.19 -6.04
CA CYS A 149 8.32 -18.18 -5.18
C CYS A 149 7.31 -19.12 -4.51
N CYS A 150 6.28 -18.56 -3.84
CA CYS A 150 5.20 -19.33 -3.24
C CYS A 150 4.52 -20.23 -4.29
N LYS A 151 4.21 -19.67 -5.47
CA LYS A 151 3.55 -20.42 -6.55
C LYS A 151 4.42 -21.53 -7.12
N GLY A 152 5.74 -21.34 -7.20
CA GLY A 152 6.70 -22.34 -7.66
C GLY A 152 6.89 -23.51 -6.70
N GLN A 153 6.72 -23.30 -5.39
CA GLN A 153 6.87 -24.35 -4.37
C GLN A 153 5.57 -25.12 -4.09
N ALA A 154 4.40 -24.52 -4.30
CA ALA A 154 3.11 -25.17 -4.08
C ALA A 154 2.83 -26.23 -5.16
N LYS A 155 3.14 -27.49 -4.84
CA LYS A 155 2.93 -28.66 -5.71
C LYS A 155 2.17 -29.76 -4.95
N GLY A 156 1.53 -30.67 -5.69
CA GLY A 156 0.79 -31.80 -5.13
C GLY A 156 -0.29 -31.35 -4.14
N ASP A 157 -0.21 -31.85 -2.90
CA ASP A 157 -1.18 -31.56 -1.84
C ASP A 157 -1.17 -30.09 -1.37
N HIS A 158 -0.23 -29.27 -1.85
CA HIS A 158 -0.15 -27.84 -1.51
C HIS A 158 -0.83 -26.90 -2.50
N VAL A 159 -1.38 -27.39 -3.62
CA VAL A 159 -1.99 -26.54 -4.67
C VAL A 159 -3.16 -25.69 -4.16
N TRP A 160 -3.77 -26.07 -3.03
CA TRP A 160 -4.86 -25.29 -2.41
C TRP A 160 -4.47 -23.85 -2.07
N VAL A 161 -3.19 -23.56 -1.79
CA VAL A 161 -2.70 -22.23 -1.43
C VAL A 161 -2.92 -21.18 -2.52
N PHE A 162 -3.06 -21.59 -3.79
CA PHE A 162 -3.34 -20.66 -4.88
C PHE A 162 -4.65 -19.89 -4.68
N ASN A 163 -5.62 -20.47 -3.97
CA ASN A 163 -6.86 -19.76 -3.64
C ASN A 163 -6.68 -18.67 -2.58
N HIS A 164 -5.50 -18.54 -1.97
CA HIS A 164 -5.23 -17.66 -0.83
C HIS A 164 -4.12 -16.62 -1.10
N PHE A 165 -3.59 -16.57 -2.33
CA PHE A 165 -2.64 -15.56 -2.80
C PHE A 165 -3.27 -14.66 -3.86
N PRO A 166 -2.87 -13.38 -3.96
CA PRO A 166 -3.28 -12.52 -5.06
C PRO A 166 -2.72 -13.01 -6.40
N ASP A 167 -3.54 -12.89 -7.44
CA ASP A 167 -3.11 -13.08 -8.82
C ASP A 167 -2.54 -11.78 -9.38
N ILE A 168 -1.22 -11.75 -9.53
CA ILE A 168 -0.47 -10.68 -10.17
C ILE A 168 -0.18 -11.10 -11.61
N TYR A 169 -0.88 -10.47 -12.56
CA TYR A 169 -0.79 -10.81 -13.98
C TYR A 169 0.38 -10.14 -14.68
N TRP A 170 0.75 -8.94 -14.23
CA TRP A 170 1.86 -8.17 -14.79
C TRP A 170 2.40 -7.19 -13.76
N SER A 171 3.68 -6.88 -13.80
CA SER A 171 4.30 -5.86 -12.96
C SER A 171 5.41 -5.14 -13.71
N PHE A 172 5.75 -3.95 -13.24
CA PHE A 172 6.78 -3.10 -13.81
C PHE A 172 7.35 -2.17 -12.76
N ASP A 173 8.58 -1.73 -13.01
CA ASP A 173 9.27 -0.74 -12.22
C ASP A 173 9.69 0.41 -13.14
N ILE A 174 9.45 1.64 -12.70
CA ILE A 174 9.91 2.87 -13.35
C ILE A 174 10.92 3.52 -12.39
N PRO A 175 12.24 3.41 -12.68
CA PRO A 175 13.24 4.11 -11.90
C PRO A 175 13.06 5.62 -12.09
N PHE A 176 13.46 6.37 -11.07
CA PHE A 176 13.57 7.82 -11.20
C PHE A 176 14.89 8.18 -11.88
N ASP A 177 14.87 9.25 -12.66
CA ASP A 177 16.03 9.74 -13.40
C ASP A 177 17.23 10.09 -12.49
N GLU A 178 18.43 10.15 -13.05
CA GLU A 178 19.63 10.55 -12.31
C GLU A 178 19.53 12.01 -11.85
N ARG A 179 18.90 12.89 -12.65
CA ARG A 179 18.58 14.25 -12.22
C ARG A 179 17.30 14.30 -11.43
N SER A 180 16.72 13.16 -11.06
CA SER A 180 15.69 13.14 -10.05
C SER A 180 16.32 13.71 -8.79
N PRO A 181 15.89 14.85 -8.29
CA PRO A 181 15.70 15.02 -6.87
C PRO A 181 16.02 13.95 -5.84
N GLN A 182 15.50 12.72 -5.97
CA GLN A 182 15.83 11.68 -5.02
C GLN A 182 17.35 11.48 -4.94
N THR A 183 18.03 11.66 -6.06
CA THR A 183 19.48 11.79 -6.16
C THR A 183 20.02 12.96 -5.35
N ASN A 184 19.52 14.19 -5.51
CA ASN A 184 20.03 15.37 -4.77
C ASN A 184 19.92 15.23 -3.26
N PHE A 185 18.88 14.55 -2.82
CA PHE A 185 18.74 14.23 -1.41
C PHE A 185 19.55 13.02 -1.00
N LYS A 186 19.70 12.00 -1.85
CA LYS A 186 20.66 10.94 -1.59
C LYS A 186 22.06 11.50 -1.42
N GLU A 187 22.43 12.53 -2.16
CA GLU A 187 23.69 13.26 -1.98
C GLU A 187 23.71 14.04 -0.65
N SER A 188 22.65 14.79 -0.36
CA SER A 188 22.55 15.60 0.87
C SER A 188 22.51 14.77 2.15
N PHE A 189 21.92 13.58 2.07
CA PHE A 189 21.48 12.78 3.21
C PHE A 189 22.10 11.38 3.28
N ARG A 190 22.84 11.01 2.24
CA ARG A 190 23.63 9.77 2.16
C ARG A 190 22.80 8.57 2.60
N ASP A 191 23.28 7.79 3.56
CA ASP A 191 22.66 6.54 3.99
C ASP A 191 21.37 6.74 4.80
N GLU A 192 21.11 7.95 5.29
CA GLU A 192 19.83 8.28 5.94
C GLU A 192 18.68 8.46 4.94
N TYR A 193 18.99 8.58 3.65
CA TYR A 193 17.99 8.59 2.59
C TYR A 193 17.89 7.25 1.86
N GLU A 194 16.68 6.74 1.83
CA GLU A 194 16.35 5.48 1.15
C GLU A 194 15.65 5.79 -0.17
N MET A 195 16.35 5.57 -1.29
CA MET A 195 15.83 5.76 -2.64
C MET A 195 14.55 4.94 -2.87
N ARG A 196 13.67 5.45 -3.74
CA ARG A 196 12.39 4.84 -4.11
C ARG A 196 12.34 4.55 -5.60
N VAL A 197 11.47 3.64 -5.98
CA VAL A 197 11.11 3.33 -7.38
C VAL A 197 9.59 3.40 -7.52
N LEU A 198 9.07 3.85 -8.66
CA LEU A 198 7.64 3.68 -8.92
C LEU A 198 7.43 2.23 -9.37
N GLN A 199 6.73 1.45 -8.56
CA GLN A 199 6.34 0.10 -8.90
C GLN A 199 4.86 0.07 -9.26
N GLY A 200 4.51 -0.69 -10.29
CA GLY A 200 3.12 -0.94 -10.63
C GLY A 200 2.85 -2.40 -10.96
N SER A 201 1.61 -2.83 -10.75
CA SER A 201 1.17 -4.17 -11.10
C SER A 201 -0.30 -4.25 -11.48
N ILE A 202 -0.61 -5.12 -12.45
CA ILE A 202 -1.97 -5.51 -12.80
C ILE A 202 -2.32 -6.76 -12.01
N GLN A 203 -3.34 -6.66 -11.16
CA GLN A 203 -3.76 -7.71 -10.26
C GLN A 203 -5.25 -8.02 -10.46
N GLU A 204 -5.71 -9.14 -9.93
CA GLU A 204 -7.16 -9.35 -9.79
C GLU A 204 -7.76 -8.35 -8.82
N GLU A 205 -9.01 -7.98 -9.03
CA GLU A 205 -9.78 -7.22 -8.05
C GLU A 205 -10.37 -8.17 -6.99
N LEU A 206 -9.92 -8.02 -5.74
CA LEU A 206 -10.45 -8.75 -4.59
C LEU A 206 -11.47 -7.90 -3.83
N GLU A 207 -12.36 -8.56 -3.09
CA GLU A 207 -13.30 -7.87 -2.20
C GLU A 207 -12.67 -7.57 -0.84
N PRO A 208 -13.01 -6.44 -0.20
CA PRO A 208 -12.53 -6.14 1.16
C PRO A 208 -13.19 -7.07 2.18
N LEU A 209 -12.58 -7.21 3.36
CA LEU A 209 -13.13 -8.01 4.46
C LEU A 209 -14.55 -7.60 4.88
N SER A 210 -14.88 -6.31 4.73
CA SER A 210 -16.23 -5.75 4.96
C SER A 210 -17.32 -6.27 4.01
N SER A 211 -16.96 -7.01 2.94
CA SER A 211 -17.94 -7.66 2.05
C SER A 211 -18.61 -8.88 2.68
N LEU A 212 -18.01 -9.44 3.74
CA LEU A 212 -18.54 -10.58 4.47
C LEU A 212 -19.84 -10.24 5.19
N LYS A 213 -20.73 -11.24 5.30
CA LYS A 213 -22.10 -11.07 5.79
C LYS A 213 -22.40 -11.85 7.07
N THR A 214 -21.61 -12.88 7.36
CA THR A 214 -21.86 -13.77 8.50
C THR A 214 -20.59 -14.06 9.26
N ALA A 215 -20.72 -14.37 10.55
CA ALA A 215 -19.60 -14.80 11.39
C ALA A 215 -18.92 -16.07 10.85
N SER A 216 -19.67 -16.99 10.23
CA SER A 216 -19.13 -18.20 9.61
C SER A 216 -18.21 -17.89 8.43
N GLU A 217 -18.62 -16.94 7.58
CA GLU A 217 -17.76 -16.47 6.48
C GLU A 217 -16.48 -15.79 7.00
N CYS A 218 -16.58 -14.97 8.05
CA CYS A 218 -15.41 -14.37 8.70
C CYS A 218 -14.48 -15.43 9.30
N ALA A 219 -15.02 -16.39 10.04
CA ALA A 219 -14.25 -17.47 10.63
C ALA A 219 -13.52 -18.30 9.56
N GLN A 220 -14.20 -18.61 8.45
CA GLN A 220 -13.58 -19.30 7.31
C GLN A 220 -12.44 -18.49 6.70
N VAL A 221 -12.63 -17.18 6.48
CA VAL A 221 -11.58 -16.31 5.93
C VAL A 221 -10.38 -16.26 6.87
N PHE A 222 -10.57 -16.09 8.18
CA PHE A 222 -9.44 -16.11 9.12
C PHE A 222 -8.74 -17.46 9.17
N TYR A 223 -9.49 -18.56 9.15
CA TYR A 223 -8.93 -19.91 9.07
C TYR A 223 -8.06 -20.10 7.83
N ASP A 224 -8.52 -19.60 6.67
CA ASP A 224 -7.77 -19.60 5.42
C ASP A 224 -6.45 -18.80 5.55
N ILE A 225 -6.49 -17.60 6.14
CA ILE A 225 -5.30 -16.76 6.36
C ILE A 225 -4.29 -17.46 7.29
N VAL A 226 -4.74 -18.06 8.39
CA VAL A 226 -3.86 -18.79 9.32
C VAL A 226 -3.16 -19.94 8.60
N GLN A 227 -3.91 -20.78 7.88
CA GLN A 227 -3.32 -21.90 7.16
C GLN A 227 -2.36 -21.44 6.05
N CYS A 228 -2.77 -20.44 5.26
CA CYS A 228 -1.97 -19.90 4.17
C CYS A 228 -0.66 -19.31 4.71
N HIS A 229 -0.73 -18.47 5.74
CA HIS A 229 0.45 -17.84 6.34
C HIS A 229 1.36 -18.86 7.03
N HIS A 230 0.81 -19.86 7.72
CA HIS A 230 1.59 -20.97 8.25
C HIS A 230 2.34 -21.74 7.16
N TRP A 231 1.69 -22.01 6.03
CA TRP A 231 2.32 -22.64 4.87
C TRP A 231 3.46 -21.76 4.32
N VAL A 232 3.22 -20.47 4.11
CA VAL A 232 4.23 -19.51 3.63
C VAL A 232 5.44 -19.42 4.57
N HIS A 233 5.21 -19.46 5.88
CA HIS A 233 6.30 -19.49 6.84
C HIS A 233 7.07 -20.82 6.83
N THR A 234 6.39 -21.94 6.60
CA THR A 234 7.00 -23.27 6.73
C THR A 234 7.80 -23.68 5.50
N TYR A 235 7.29 -23.40 4.29
CA TYR A 235 7.90 -23.90 3.05
C TYR A 235 8.83 -22.86 2.41
N PRO A 236 8.33 -21.71 1.90
CA PRO A 236 9.22 -20.71 1.32
C PRO A 236 9.93 -19.86 2.38
N GLN A 237 9.62 -20.03 3.68
CA GLN A 237 10.23 -19.31 4.80
C GLN A 237 10.11 -17.79 4.65
N ILE A 238 8.89 -17.31 4.43
CA ILE A 238 8.61 -15.88 4.26
C ILE A 238 7.79 -15.36 5.45
N LEU A 239 8.09 -14.14 5.89
CA LEU A 239 7.30 -13.35 6.84
C LEU A 239 6.60 -12.22 6.09
N HIS A 240 5.36 -11.89 6.45
CA HIS A 240 4.57 -10.87 5.77
C HIS A 240 4.86 -9.46 6.28
N ARG A 241 4.97 -9.28 7.60
CA ARG A 241 5.33 -8.02 8.27
C ARG A 241 4.36 -6.85 8.13
N ASP A 242 3.16 -7.09 7.59
CA ASP A 242 2.12 -6.06 7.44
C ASP A 242 0.71 -6.65 7.41
N ILE A 243 0.45 -7.66 8.25
CA ILE A 243 -0.91 -8.19 8.37
C ILE A 243 -1.79 -7.10 9.00
N SER A 244 -2.82 -6.71 8.27
CA SER A 244 -3.78 -5.68 8.66
C SER A 244 -5.15 -6.00 8.07
N GLU A 245 -6.21 -5.37 8.57
CA GLU A 245 -7.56 -5.57 8.04
C GLU A 245 -7.64 -5.28 6.53
N GLY A 246 -6.99 -4.20 6.07
CA GLY A 246 -6.97 -3.82 4.65
C GLY A 246 -6.17 -4.76 3.74
N ASN A 247 -5.32 -5.62 4.32
CA ASN A 247 -4.51 -6.60 3.60
C ASN A 247 -5.11 -8.01 3.65
N ILE A 248 -6.19 -8.23 4.41
CA ILE A 248 -6.98 -9.46 4.38
C ILE A 248 -8.17 -9.25 3.44
N MET A 249 -8.08 -9.87 2.27
CA MET A 249 -9.04 -9.71 1.19
C MET A 249 -9.85 -11.00 0.98
N VAL A 250 -10.94 -10.90 0.21
CA VAL A 250 -11.87 -11.98 -0.05
C VAL A 250 -11.93 -12.26 -1.55
N ARG A 251 -11.70 -13.51 -1.93
CA ARG A 251 -11.94 -14.00 -3.29
C ARG A 251 -13.25 -14.77 -3.31
N VAL A 252 -14.11 -14.46 -4.29
CA VAL A 252 -15.33 -15.22 -4.57
C VAL A 252 -15.10 -16.06 -5.82
N LYS A 253 -15.12 -17.39 -5.67
CA LYS A 253 -14.93 -18.34 -6.76
C LYS A 253 -15.93 -19.48 -6.62
N ASP A 254 -16.72 -19.72 -7.67
CA ASP A 254 -17.75 -20.77 -7.72
C ASP A 254 -18.76 -20.69 -6.55
N GLY A 255 -19.13 -19.47 -6.16
CA GLY A 255 -20.02 -19.21 -5.02
C GLY A 255 -19.39 -19.39 -3.64
N LYS A 256 -18.13 -19.84 -3.56
CA LYS A 256 -17.37 -19.97 -2.31
C LYS A 256 -16.47 -18.76 -2.08
N LYS A 257 -16.34 -18.35 -0.82
CA LYS A 257 -15.45 -17.29 -0.37
C LYS A 257 -14.16 -17.89 0.18
N TYR A 258 -13.03 -17.27 -0.18
CA TYR A 258 -11.71 -17.64 0.27
C TYR A 258 -11.02 -16.41 0.87
N GLY A 259 -10.31 -16.58 1.98
CA GLY A 259 -9.42 -15.57 2.50
C GLY A 259 -8.16 -15.46 1.65
N VAL A 260 -7.78 -14.25 1.25
CA VAL A 260 -6.57 -13.96 0.48
C VAL A 260 -5.70 -12.99 1.27
N LEU A 261 -4.45 -13.37 1.53
CA LEU A 261 -3.48 -12.49 2.17
C LEU A 261 -2.77 -11.66 1.09
N ASN A 262 -3.00 -10.36 1.10
CA ASN A 262 -2.55 -9.42 0.07
C ASN A 262 -1.45 -8.47 0.58
N ASP A 263 -0.81 -7.76 -0.35
CA ASP A 263 0.20 -6.72 -0.08
C ASP A 263 1.50 -7.24 0.56
N TRP A 264 2.30 -7.97 -0.23
CA TRP A 264 3.56 -8.56 0.20
C TRP A 264 4.77 -7.62 0.01
N ASP A 265 4.53 -6.32 -0.19
CA ASP A 265 5.58 -5.29 -0.39
C ASP A 265 6.50 -5.10 0.84
N LEU A 266 6.10 -5.66 1.98
CA LEU A 266 6.85 -5.67 3.23
C LEU A 266 7.49 -7.02 3.58
N ALA A 267 7.25 -8.02 2.76
CA ALA A 267 7.68 -9.37 3.05
C ALA A 267 9.20 -9.49 3.07
N ILE A 268 9.68 -10.50 3.80
CA ILE A 268 11.10 -10.84 3.87
C ILE A 268 11.26 -12.34 4.05
N TRP A 269 12.36 -12.90 3.55
CA TRP A 269 12.74 -14.25 3.91
C TRP A 269 13.27 -14.33 5.35
N VAL A 270 12.99 -15.43 6.03
CA VAL A 270 13.38 -15.66 7.43
C VAL A 270 14.89 -15.59 7.62
N ASP A 271 15.68 -16.00 6.63
CA ASP A 271 17.15 -15.96 6.66
C ASP A 271 17.73 -14.56 6.45
N GLN A 272 16.96 -13.63 5.88
CA GLN A 272 17.36 -12.24 5.66
C GLN A 272 16.91 -11.29 6.78
N ARG A 273 16.21 -11.79 7.81
CA ARG A 273 15.61 -10.94 8.83
C ARG A 273 16.62 -10.20 9.71
N ASP A 274 17.83 -10.73 9.89
CA ASP A 274 18.83 -10.21 10.84
C ASP A 274 19.76 -9.14 10.23
N THR A 275 19.67 -8.89 8.91
CA THR A 275 20.59 -7.99 8.18
C THR A 275 20.04 -6.58 7.95
N SER A 276 18.80 -6.27 8.38
CA SER A 276 18.05 -5.10 7.88
C SER A 276 17.69 -4.05 8.96
N THR A 277 18.66 -3.19 9.32
CA THR A 277 18.53 -2.17 10.39
C THR A 277 17.44 -1.12 10.17
N SER A 278 17.20 -0.65 8.94
CA SER A 278 16.15 0.33 8.64
C SER A 278 14.75 -0.27 8.49
N GLN A 279 14.63 -1.60 8.54
CA GLN A 279 13.40 -2.30 8.20
C GLN A 279 12.71 -2.91 9.42
N PHE A 280 13.31 -2.96 10.61
CA PHE A 280 12.74 -3.73 11.72
C PHE A 280 11.31 -3.28 12.10
N ARG A 281 11.02 -1.97 12.12
CA ARG A 281 9.75 -1.40 12.60
C ARG A 281 8.80 -1.04 11.45
N THR A 282 8.41 -2.04 10.69
CA THR A 282 7.43 -1.88 9.62
C THR A 282 6.11 -2.53 9.99
N GLY A 283 5.02 -1.93 9.54
CA GLY A 283 3.68 -2.48 9.67
C GLY A 283 2.65 -1.41 9.94
N THR A 284 1.39 -1.79 9.83
CA THR A 284 0.26 -0.91 10.11
C THR A 284 0.08 -0.76 11.62
N ARG A 285 0.34 0.45 12.15
CA ARG A 285 0.55 0.70 13.60
C ARG A 285 -0.47 0.02 14.55
N PRO A 286 -1.80 0.10 14.34
CA PRO A 286 -2.77 -0.57 15.22
C PRO A 286 -2.61 -2.10 15.33
N TYR A 287 -1.96 -2.73 14.35
CA TYR A 287 -1.77 -4.18 14.28
C TYR A 287 -0.33 -4.61 14.55
N MET A 288 0.62 -3.70 14.74
CA MET A 288 2.00 -4.09 15.07
C MET A 288 2.04 -4.79 16.43
N ALA A 289 2.87 -5.82 16.54
CA ALA A 289 3.05 -6.58 17.78
C ALA A 289 3.51 -5.66 18.92
N HIS A 290 3.12 -5.99 20.15
CA HIS A 290 3.29 -5.15 21.34
C HIS A 290 4.74 -4.65 21.50
N GLU A 291 5.73 -5.53 21.41
CA GLU A 291 7.14 -5.15 21.58
C GLU A 291 7.66 -4.21 20.49
N GLN A 292 7.09 -4.26 19.27
CA GLN A 292 7.52 -3.42 18.15
C GLN A 292 7.14 -1.95 18.37
N HIS A 293 6.26 -1.66 19.32
CA HIS A 293 5.94 -0.30 19.75
C HIS A 293 7.02 0.32 20.64
N SER A 294 7.88 -0.49 21.27
CA SER A 294 9.00 0.03 22.05
C SER A 294 9.98 0.76 21.13
N PRO A 295 10.38 2.01 21.45
CA PRO A 295 11.39 2.76 20.69
C PRO A 295 12.74 2.03 20.63
N ASP A 296 13.04 1.25 21.66
CA ASP A 296 14.31 0.55 21.85
C ASP A 296 14.27 -0.89 21.29
N TRP A 297 13.20 -1.26 20.58
CA TRP A 297 13.12 -2.58 19.98
C TRP A 297 13.95 -2.63 18.69
N GLU A 298 15.03 -3.42 18.75
CA GLU A 298 15.96 -3.67 17.64
C GLU A 298 15.92 -5.13 17.18
N GLY A 299 14.97 -5.93 17.67
CA GLY A 299 14.87 -7.35 17.35
C GLY A 299 14.45 -7.60 15.89
N PRO A 300 14.75 -8.79 15.34
CA PRO A 300 14.23 -9.18 14.03
C PRO A 300 12.73 -9.47 14.11
N HIS A 301 12.03 -9.28 12.98
CA HIS A 301 10.64 -9.71 12.86
C HIS A 301 10.55 -11.24 12.91
N ARG A 302 9.51 -11.78 13.56
CA ARG A 302 9.29 -13.21 13.77
C ARG A 302 7.87 -13.59 13.38
N TYR A 303 7.65 -14.86 13.10
CA TYR A 303 6.33 -15.41 12.79
C TYR A 303 5.26 -15.03 13.81
N ARG A 304 5.60 -15.06 15.10
CA ARG A 304 4.67 -14.66 16.17
C ARG A 304 4.19 -13.21 16.07
N HIS A 305 4.98 -12.29 15.49
CA HIS A 305 4.55 -10.90 15.32
C HIS A 305 3.45 -10.80 14.25
N ASP A 306 3.58 -11.53 13.14
CA ASP A 306 2.51 -11.63 12.12
C ASP A 306 1.24 -12.23 12.73
N MET A 307 1.37 -13.28 13.57
CA MET A 307 0.23 -13.88 14.26
C MET A 307 -0.41 -12.96 15.30
N GLU A 308 0.39 -12.14 16.00
CA GLU A 308 -0.11 -11.12 16.91
C GLU A 308 -0.85 -10.00 16.16
N SER A 309 -0.37 -9.61 14.98
CA SER A 309 -1.10 -8.71 14.08
C SER A 309 -2.45 -9.28 13.67
N LEU A 310 -2.50 -10.56 13.29
CA LEU A 310 -3.75 -11.25 12.98
C LEU A 310 -4.71 -11.29 14.17
N PHE A 311 -4.19 -11.55 15.38
CA PHE A 311 -4.97 -11.50 16.60
C PHE A 311 -5.57 -10.11 16.83
N TYR A 312 -4.81 -9.03 16.63
CA TYR A 312 -5.34 -7.66 16.75
C TYR A 312 -6.41 -7.34 15.72
N VAL A 313 -6.30 -7.84 14.48
CA VAL A 313 -7.37 -7.71 13.48
C VAL A 313 -8.66 -8.35 13.99
N ILE A 314 -8.59 -9.61 14.45
CA ILE A 314 -9.74 -10.35 14.95
C ILE A 314 -10.35 -9.64 16.17
N LEU A 315 -9.52 -9.19 17.12
CA LEU A 315 -9.95 -8.50 18.32
C LEU A 315 -10.68 -7.18 17.99
N LEU A 316 -10.13 -6.38 17.10
CA LEU A 316 -10.75 -5.11 16.68
C LEU A 316 -12.08 -5.36 15.97
N LEU A 317 -12.17 -6.37 15.10
CA LEU A 317 -13.41 -6.73 14.44
C LEU A 317 -14.47 -7.22 15.43
N ALA A 318 -14.11 -8.08 16.37
CA ALA A 318 -15.03 -8.61 17.37
C ALA A 318 -15.52 -7.56 18.38
N THR A 319 -14.76 -6.48 18.61
CA THR A 319 -15.07 -5.48 19.63
C THR A 319 -15.66 -4.18 19.09
N LEU A 320 -15.43 -3.86 17.81
CA LEU A 320 -15.88 -2.59 17.21
C LEU A 320 -17.09 -2.76 16.28
N PHE A 321 -17.50 -3.99 16.00
CA PHE A 321 -18.56 -4.28 15.04
C PHE A 321 -19.55 -5.30 15.61
N SER A 322 -20.84 -4.96 15.67
CA SER A 322 -21.91 -5.90 16.04
C SER A 322 -22.21 -6.91 14.92
N ASN A 323 -21.74 -6.60 13.70
CA ASN A 323 -21.79 -7.40 12.47
C ASN A 323 -20.68 -6.86 11.52
N PRO A 324 -20.02 -7.62 10.62
CA PRO A 324 -18.88 -7.14 9.80
C PRO A 324 -19.12 -5.91 8.90
N ARG A 325 -20.35 -5.41 8.86
CA ARG A 325 -20.80 -4.25 8.07
C ARG A 325 -21.06 -3.00 8.90
N GLU A 326 -21.36 -3.14 10.19
CA GLU A 326 -21.86 -2.05 11.02
C GLU A 326 -20.93 -1.84 12.20
N LYS A 327 -20.33 -0.65 12.24
CA LYS A 327 -19.58 -0.17 13.39
C LYS A 327 -20.56 0.01 14.54
N ASP A 328 -20.28 -0.59 15.68
CA ASP A 328 -21.13 -0.43 16.86
C ASP A 328 -20.85 0.95 17.48
N ASP A 329 -21.61 1.95 17.04
CA ASP A 329 -21.51 3.33 17.53
C ASP A 329 -21.83 3.45 19.04
N ASN A 330 -22.43 2.43 19.66
CA ASN A 330 -22.74 2.44 21.10
C ASN A 330 -21.54 1.99 21.94
N LEU A 331 -20.75 1.01 21.47
CA LEU A 331 -19.52 0.56 22.13
C LEU A 331 -18.41 1.62 22.11
N ALA A 332 -18.33 2.42 21.04
CA ALA A 332 -17.38 3.54 20.94
C ALA A 332 -17.67 4.66 21.95
N LYS A 333 -18.93 4.89 22.33
CA LYS A 333 -19.36 5.92 23.29
C LYS A 333 -19.15 5.53 24.74
N THR A 334 -19.15 4.23 25.06
CA THR A 334 -18.90 3.76 26.43
C THR A 334 -17.45 3.89 26.89
N ARG A 335 -16.49 4.05 25.98
CA ARG A 335 -15.05 4.21 26.30
C ARG A 335 -14.60 5.65 26.57
N THR A 336 -15.44 6.65 26.32
CA THR A 336 -15.08 8.08 26.52
C THR A 336 -15.54 8.66 27.85
N LYS A 337 -16.19 7.88 28.72
CA LYS A 337 -16.40 8.29 30.12
C LYS A 337 -15.30 7.70 30.99
N PRO A 338 -14.26 8.48 31.36
CA PRO A 338 -13.44 8.09 32.51
C PRO A 338 -14.36 8.01 33.73
N SER A 339 -14.37 6.86 34.39
CA SER A 339 -14.91 6.74 35.74
C SER A 339 -14.07 7.65 36.63
N SER A 340 -14.68 8.74 37.09
CA SER A 340 -14.10 9.58 38.14
C SER A 340 -14.03 8.77 39.43
N PHE A 341 -12.82 8.35 39.80
CA PHE A 341 -12.38 8.16 41.18
C PHE A 341 -10.90 8.48 41.27
#